data_AF-A0A418VEH8-F1
#
_entry.id   AF-A0A418VEH8-F1
#
_cell.length_a   1.000
_cell.length_b   1.000
_cell.length_c   1.000
_cell.angle_alpha   90.00
_cell.angle_beta   90.00
_cell.angle_gamma   90.00
#
_symmetry.space_group_name_H-M   'P 1'
#
loop_
_entity.id
_entity.type
_entity.pdbx_description
1 polymer ?
#
loop_
_entity_poly.entity_id
_entity_poly.type
_entity_poly.pdbx_seq_one_letter_code
_entity_poly.pdbx_strand_id
1 'polypeptide(L)'
;MSKHRRQEGVSRVQVIIDALEGDKARVELPDGQTADWDRARLPDEAKEGDVITVTDLGAQVTYVIDHEATHQRRTQAQASLEALNHEAPKGEIEL
;
A
#
# COMPACT_ATOMS: atom_id res chain seq x y z
N MET A 1 40.40 -12.76 7.19
CA MET A 1 39.25 -12.56 8.09
C MET A 1 38.70 -11.15 7.90
N SER A 2 37.80 -10.95 6.93
CA SER A 2 37.23 -9.64 6.62
C SER A 2 35.98 -9.41 7.46
N LYS A 3 36.09 -8.49 8.44
CA LYS A 3 34.96 -8.01 9.24
C LYS A 3 33.92 -7.43 8.29
N HIS A 4 32.82 -8.15 8.08
CA HIS A 4 31.67 -7.64 7.35
C HIS A 4 31.06 -6.52 8.19
N ARG A 5 31.28 -5.29 7.71
CA ARG A 5 30.69 -4.06 8.20
C ARG A 5 29.17 -4.24 8.21
N ARG A 6 28.55 -4.31 9.39
CA ARG A 6 27.09 -4.27 9.52
C ARG A 6 26.63 -2.95 8.92
N GLN A 7 25.83 -2.98 7.85
CA GLN A 7 25.05 -1.81 7.48
C GLN A 7 23.96 -1.66 8.55
N GLU A 8 24.22 -0.85 9.58
CA GLU A 8 23.14 -0.27 10.38
C GLU A 8 22.55 0.84 9.51
N GLY A 9 21.62 0.47 8.63
CA GLY A 9 21.01 1.36 7.65
C GLY A 9 19.52 1.48 7.92
N VAL A 10 19.02 2.71 7.99
CA VAL A 10 17.58 2.97 7.93
C VAL A 10 17.06 2.44 6.61
N SER A 11 16.07 1.53 6.65
CA SER A 11 15.37 1.11 5.44
C SER A 11 13.96 1.69 5.45
N ARG A 12 13.51 2.16 4.28
CA ARG A 12 12.17 2.74 4.09
C ARG A 12 11.53 2.12 2.88
N VAL A 13 10.27 1.70 3.02
CA VAL A 13 9.48 1.09 1.96
C VAL A 13 8.04 1.55 2.03
N GLN A 14 7.35 1.60 0.90
CA GLN A 14 5.91 1.83 0.82
C GLN A 14 5.19 0.52 0.51
N VAL A 15 4.10 0.25 1.22
CA VAL A 15 3.18 -0.86 0.96
C VAL A 15 1.77 -0.30 0.82
N ILE A 16 0.86 -1.06 0.22
CA ILE A 16 -0.56 -0.66 0.08
C ILE A 16 -1.41 -1.64 0.88
N ILE A 17 -2.41 -1.14 1.62
CA ILE A 17 -3.41 -2.01 2.24
C ILE A 17 -4.37 -2.48 1.15
N ASP A 18 -4.33 -3.76 0.81
CA ASP A 18 -5.23 -4.39 -0.18
C ASP A 18 -6.59 -4.71 0.46
N ALA A 19 -6.58 -5.29 1.67
CA ALA A 19 -7.79 -5.65 2.39
C ALA A 19 -7.61 -5.59 3.92
N LEU A 20 -8.69 -5.34 4.66
CA LEU A 20 -8.76 -5.40 6.12
C LEU A 20 -9.80 -6.43 6.56
N GLU A 21 -9.34 -7.59 7.06
CA GLU A 21 -10.20 -8.72 7.45
C GLU A 21 -9.97 -9.09 8.91
N GLY A 22 -10.92 -8.74 9.79
CA GLY A 22 -10.82 -9.01 11.21
C GLY A 22 -9.57 -8.37 11.84
N ASP A 23 -8.68 -9.21 12.39
CA ASP A 23 -7.41 -8.82 13.02
C ASP A 23 -6.22 -8.80 12.04
N LYS A 24 -6.46 -9.05 10.74
CA LYS A 24 -5.44 -9.08 9.70
C LYS A 24 -5.62 -7.96 8.69
N ALA A 25 -4.49 -7.55 8.13
CA ALA A 25 -4.41 -6.68 6.97
C ALA A 25 -3.61 -7.40 5.90
N ARG A 26 -4.17 -7.51 4.70
CA ARG A 26 -3.43 -7.94 3.51
C ARG A 26 -2.77 -6.72 2.90
N VAL A 27 -1.46 -6.74 2.71
CA VAL A 27 -0.70 -5.64 2.11
C VAL A 27 -0.03 -6.06 0.81
N GLU A 28 -0.05 -5.18 -0.19
CA GLU A 28 0.73 -5.29 -1.43
C GLU A 28 2.12 -4.68 -1.20
N LEU A 29 3.17 -5.47 -1.45
CA LEU A 29 4.57 -5.11 -1.35
C LEU A 29 5.05 -4.44 -2.65
N PRO A 30 6.20 -3.73 -2.66
CA PRO A 30 6.71 -3.07 -3.88
C PRO A 30 7.03 -4.01 -5.04
N ASP A 31 7.24 -5.30 -4.77
CA ASP A 31 7.46 -6.33 -5.79
C ASP A 31 6.16 -6.91 -6.36
N GLY A 32 5.00 -6.39 -5.92
CA GLY A 32 3.66 -6.83 -6.32
C GLY A 32 3.18 -8.08 -5.61
N GLN A 33 3.97 -8.68 -4.70
CA GLN A 33 3.49 -9.78 -3.86
C GLN A 33 2.62 -9.25 -2.73
N THR A 34 1.76 -10.11 -2.17
CA THR A 34 0.97 -9.78 -0.98
C THR A 34 1.47 -10.49 0.26
N ALA A 35 1.36 -9.84 1.41
CA ALA A 35 1.66 -10.42 2.72
C ALA A 35 0.56 -10.09 3.74
N ASP A 36 0.37 -10.99 4.71
CA ASP A 36 -0.60 -10.78 5.80
C ASP A 36 0.12 -10.21 7.03
N TRP A 37 -0.35 -9.06 7.51
CA TRP A 37 0.15 -8.40 8.72
C TRP A 37 -0.93 -8.39 9.81
N ASP A 38 -0.50 -8.34 11.07
CA ASP A 38 -1.42 -8.05 12.17
C ASP A 38 -1.91 -6.60 12.03
N ARG A 39 -3.23 -6.41 12.00
CA ARG A 39 -3.84 -5.08 11.89
C ARG A 39 -3.41 -4.14 13.01
N ALA A 40 -3.14 -4.68 14.20
CA ALA A 40 -2.67 -3.93 15.36
C ALA A 40 -1.29 -3.27 15.16
N ARG A 41 -0.55 -3.58 14.08
CA ARG A 41 0.71 -2.91 13.73
C ARG A 41 0.48 -1.63 12.93
N LEU A 42 -0.68 -1.50 12.30
CA LEU A 42 -1.02 -0.36 11.45
C LEU A 42 -1.61 0.79 12.29
N PRO A 43 -1.55 2.03 11.80
CA PRO A 43 -2.31 3.14 12.39
C PRO A 43 -3.80 2.81 12.48
N ASP A 44 -4.46 3.22 13.56
CA ASP A 44 -5.86 2.88 13.85
C ASP A 44 -6.82 3.40 12.76
N GLU A 45 -6.48 4.53 12.15
CA GLU A 45 -7.25 5.19 11.12
C GLU A 45 -7.00 4.65 9.69
N ALA A 46 -6.10 3.68 9.53
CA ALA A 46 -5.74 3.11 8.25
C ALA A 46 -6.90 2.33 7.61
N LYS A 47 -7.03 2.44 6.30
CA LYS A 47 -8.12 1.88 5.48
C LYS A 47 -7.57 1.12 4.27
N GLU A 48 -8.44 0.30 3.68
CA GLU A 48 -8.17 -0.31 2.37
C GLU A 48 -7.86 0.77 1.33
N GLY A 49 -6.84 0.51 0.52
CA GLY A 49 -6.29 1.44 -0.47
C GLY A 49 -5.27 2.45 0.08
N ASP A 50 -5.09 2.57 1.40
CA ASP A 50 -4.09 3.48 1.97
C ASP A 50 -2.65 2.98 1.68
N VAL A 51 -1.77 3.93 1.38
CA VAL A 51 -0.33 3.70 1.26
C VAL A 51 0.30 3.88 2.63
N ILE A 52 1.03 2.87 3.11
CA ILE A 52 1.75 2.90 4.38
C ILE A 52 3.25 3.02 4.12
N THR A 53 3.86 4.08 4.64
CA THR A 53 5.32 4.15 4.79
C THR A 53 5.74 3.29 5.97
N VAL A 54 6.60 2.31 5.72
CA VAL A 54 7.32 1.56 6.75
C VAL A 54 8.73 2.09 6.84
N THR A 55 9.17 2.50 8.02
CA THR A 55 10.55 2.89 8.29
C THR A 55 11.14 1.99 9.37
N ASP A 56 12.18 1.23 9.02
CA ASP A 56 12.93 0.37 9.92
C ASP A 56 14.26 1.06 10.29
N LEU A 57 14.41 1.37 11.58
CA LEU A 57 15.59 1.96 12.21
C LEU A 57 16.45 0.91 12.94
N GLY A 58 16.27 -0.37 12.63
CA GLY A 58 16.94 -1.52 13.23
C GLY A 58 16.32 -1.98 14.54
N ALA A 59 16.23 -1.08 15.53
CA ALA A 59 15.62 -1.39 16.84
C ALA A 59 14.11 -1.07 16.88
N GLN A 60 13.61 -0.34 15.90
CA GLN A 60 12.23 0.14 15.85
C GLN A 60 11.74 0.17 14.42
N VAL A 61 10.51 -0.30 14.22
CA VAL A 61 9.77 -0.16 12.96
C VAL A 61 8.60 0.78 13.20
N THR A 62 8.41 1.73 12.29
CA THR A 62 7.29 2.69 12.33
C THR A 62 6.45 2.56 11.08
N TYR A 63 5.13 2.72 11.25
CA TYR A 63 4.12 2.64 10.21
C TYR A 63 3.36 3.96 10.19
N VAL A 64 3.34 4.65 9.04
CA VAL A 64 2.69 5.95 8.88
C VAL A 64 1.89 5.95 7.59
N ILE A 65 0.66 6.44 7.64
CA ILE A 65 -0.15 6.64 6.42
C ILE A 65 0.47 7.76 5.60
N ASP A 66 0.79 7.44 4.34
CA ASP A 66 1.22 8.41 3.35
C ASP A 66 -0.01 8.96 2.62
N HIS A 67 -0.61 10.00 3.19
CA HIS A 67 -1.84 10.61 2.66
C HIS A 67 -1.65 11.17 1.25
N GLU A 68 -0.45 11.66 0.92
CA GLU A 68 -0.15 12.18 -0.41
C GLU A 68 -0.13 11.04 -1.43
N ALA A 69 0.63 9.98 -1.18
CA ALA A 69 0.70 8.82 -2.06
C ALA A 69 -0.68 8.14 -2.20
N THR A 70 -1.45 8.05 -1.12
CA THR A 70 -2.82 7.54 -1.12
C THR A 70 -3.72 8.38 -2.03
N HIS A 71 -3.67 9.71 -1.90
CA HIS A 71 -4.46 10.61 -2.73
C HIS A 71 -4.08 10.50 -4.21
N GLN A 72 -2.78 10.47 -4.52
CA GLN A 72 -2.26 10.34 -5.87
C GLN A 72 -2.75 9.03 -6.52
N ARG A 73 -2.60 7.90 -5.83
CA ARG A 73 -3.01 6.59 -6.34
C ARG A 73 -4.51 6.52 -6.59
N ARG A 74 -5.33 7.06 -5.67
CA ARG A 74 -6.79 7.16 -5.85
C ARG A 74 -7.16 8.01 -7.08
N THR A 75 -6.48 9.14 -7.26
CA THR A 75 -6.73 10.02 -8.41
C THR A 75 -6.36 9.34 -9.74
N GLN A 76 -5.24 8.61 -9.77
CA GLN A 76 -4.81 7.84 -10.96
C GLN A 76 -5.75 6.68 -11.28
N ALA A 77 -6.24 5.96 -10.27
CA ALA A 77 -7.21 4.89 -10.45
C ALA A 77 -8.52 5.45 -11.02
N GLN A 78 -9.01 6.57 -10.48
CA GLN A 78 -10.21 7.24 -10.99
C GLN A 78 -10.04 7.70 -12.44
N ALA A 79 -8.92 8.35 -12.78
CA ALA A 79 -8.65 8.79 -14.14
C ALA A 79 -8.55 7.60 -15.13
N SER A 80 -7.97 6.48 -14.71
CA SER A 80 -7.91 5.25 -15.51
C SER A 80 -9.30 4.68 -15.77
N LEU A 81 -10.17 4.64 -14.75
CA LEU A 81 -11.56 4.20 -14.89
C LEU A 81 -12.36 5.11 -15.83
N GLU A 82 -12.17 6.43 -15.72
CA GLU A 82 -12.83 7.41 -16.60
C GLU A 82 -12.40 7.25 -18.05
N ALA A 83 -11.11 7.01 -18.32
CA ALA A 83 -10.61 6.74 -19.67
C ALA A 83 -11.25 5.48 -20.28
N LEU A 84 -11.29 4.37 -19.53
CA LEU A 84 -11.90 3.12 -19.98
C LEU A 84 -13.40 3.29 -20.29
N ASN A 85 -14.12 4.05 -19.46
CA ASN A 85 -15.54 4.32 -19.67
C ASN A 85 -15.81 5.25 -20.87
N HIS A 86 -14.85 6.11 -21.23
CA HIS A 86 -14.97 6.98 -22.40
C HIS A 86 -14.71 6.23 -23.72
N GLU A 87 -13.92 5.17 -23.69
CA GLU A 87 -13.62 4.31 -24.86
C GLU A 87 -14.66 3.20 -25.07
N ALA A 88 -15.47 2.87 -24.05
CA ALA A 88 -16.55 1.90 -24.18
C ALA A 88 -17.75 2.50 -24.93
N PRO A 89 -18.28 1.85 -26.01
CA PRO A 89 -19.55 2.27 -26.58
C PRO A 89 -20.65 2.13 -25.53
N LYS A 90 -21.50 3.16 -25.39
CA LYS A 90 -22.73 3.09 -24.58
C LYS A 90 -23.71 2.13 -25.29
N GLY A 91 -23.53 0.84 -25.10
CA GLY A 91 -24.48 -0.18 -25.52
C GLY A 91 -25.57 -0.30 -24.46
N GLU A 92 -26.81 -0.01 -24.85
CA GLU A 92 -28.01 -0.37 -24.09
C GLU A 92 -27.96 -1.88 -23.79
N ILE A 93 -27.94 -2.24 -22.50
CA ILE A 93 -28.26 -3.62 -22.11
C ILE A 93 -29.78 -3.69 -22.18
N GLU A 94 -30.33 -4.13 -23.32
CA GLU A 94 -31.70 -4.61 -23.36
C GLU A 94 -31.76 -5.91 -22.55
N LEU A 95 -32.46 -5.87 -21.41
CA LEU A 95 -32.77 -7.02 -20.55
C LEU A 95 -34.11 -7.65 -20.96
#